data_AF-A0A831YQH4-F1
#
_entry.id   AF-A0A831YQH4-F1
#
_cell.length_a   1.000
_cell.length_b   1.000
_cell.length_c   1.000
_cell.angle_alpha   90.00
_cell.angle_beta   90.00
_cell.angle_gamma   90.00
#
_symmetry.space_group_name_H-M   'P 1'
#
loop_
_entity.id
_entity.type
_entity.pdbx_description
1 polymer ?
#
loop_
_entity_poly.entity_id
_entity_poly.type
_entity_poly.pdbx_seq_one_letter_code
_entity_poly.pdbx_strand_id
1 'polypeptide(L)'
;MWQGWINVVLGIWMIVSGLVPSLQTSVNLIIVGLLIAIMGFWTYKTWQGIVNGILGLWLFVSGAIIHLLAPVNFIIVGLVVALLALWEALGHPTEMRHKTA
;
A
#
# COMPACT_ATOMS: atom_id res chain seq x y z
N MET A 1 -11.58 4.77 -7.15
CA MET A 1 -12.42 5.03 -5.95
C MET A 1 -12.34 3.87 -4.98
N TRP A 2 -12.85 2.68 -5.32
CA TRP A 2 -12.83 1.54 -4.39
C TRP A 2 -11.43 0.93 -4.17
N GLN A 3 -10.54 1.02 -5.16
CA GLN A 3 -9.16 0.52 -5.06
C GLN A 3 -8.33 1.27 -4.02
N GLY A 4 -8.43 2.61 -3.99
CA GLY A 4 -7.79 3.44 -2.98
C GLY A 4 -8.29 3.08 -1.57
N TRP A 5 -9.60 2.89 -1.39
CA TRP A 5 -10.16 2.43 -0.11
C TRP A 5 -9.65 1.05 0.31
N ILE A 6 -9.50 0.11 -0.62
CA ILE A 6 -8.86 -1.19 -0.33
C ILE A 6 -7.42 -0.99 0.15
N ASN A 7 -6.64 -0.16 -0.54
CA ASN A 7 -5.26 0.14 -0.12
C ASN A 7 -5.19 0.83 1.25
N VAL A 8 -6.16 1.69 1.60
CA VAL A 8 -6.27 2.25 2.95
C VAL A 8 -6.45 1.15 3.98
N VAL A 9 -7.40 0.23 3.74
CA VAL A 9 -7.67 -0.89 4.66
C VAL A 9 -6.45 -1.80 4.77
N LEU A 10 -5.78 -2.11 3.67
CA LEU A 10 -4.55 -2.92 3.66
C LEU A 10 -3.39 -2.22 4.38
N GLY A 11 -3.26 -0.90 4.24
CA GLY A 11 -2.29 -0.10 4.97
C GLY A 11 -2.54 -0.12 6.48
N ILE A 12 -3.80 0.05 6.91
CA ILE A 12 -4.19 -0.06 8.32
C ILE A 12 -3.92 -1.48 8.84
N TRP A 13 -4.25 -2.51 8.07
CA TRP A 13 -3.97 -3.90 8.42
C TRP A 13 -2.48 -4.15 8.63
N MET A 14 -1.62 -3.56 7.79
CA MET A 14 -0.18 -3.65 7.95
C MET A 14 0.32 -3.02 9.25
N ILE A 15 -0.23 -1.87 9.64
CA ILE A 15 0.09 -1.22 10.91
C ILE A 15 -0.28 -2.15 12.08
N VAL A 16 -1.51 -2.66 12.07
CA VAL A 16 -1.99 -3.60 13.11
C VAL A 16 -1.12 -4.86 13.15
N SER A 17 -0.76 -5.41 11.99
CA SER A 17 0.10 -6.59 11.87
C SER A 17 1.51 -6.34 12.40
N GLY A 18 2.03 -5.12 12.27
CA GLY A 18 3.32 -4.73 12.83
C GLY A 18 3.29 -4.60 14.37
N LEU A 19 2.15 -4.24 14.96
CA LEU A 19 2.00 -4.08 16.41
C LEU A 19 1.73 -5.40 17.15
N VAL A 20 1.12 -6.38 16.48
CA VAL A 20 0.73 -7.67 17.07
C VAL A 20 1.73 -8.75 16.66
N PRO A 21 2.59 -9.27 17.56
CA PRO A 21 3.64 -10.22 17.22
C PRO A 21 3.14 -11.51 16.55
N SER A 22 1.94 -11.99 16.92
CA SER A 22 1.35 -13.19 16.31
C SER A 22 0.95 -13.01 14.84
N LEU A 23 0.84 -11.77 14.36
CA LEU A 23 0.49 -11.44 12.97
C LEU A 23 1.72 -11.13 12.10
N GLN A 24 2.92 -11.07 12.68
CA GLN A 24 4.19 -10.80 12.00
C GLN A 24 4.70 -12.05 11.26
N THR A 25 3.87 -12.62 10.39
CA THR A 25 4.20 -13.82 9.63
C THR A 25 4.63 -13.48 8.20
N SER A 26 5.54 -14.28 7.65
CA SER A 26 6.01 -14.13 6.26
C SER A 26 4.85 -14.17 5.27
N VAL A 27 3.89 -15.06 5.51
CA VAL A 27 2.70 -15.24 4.67
C VAL A 27 1.84 -13.97 4.67
N ASN A 28 1.67 -13.31 5.82
CA ASN A 28 0.91 -12.06 5.90
C ASN A 28 1.57 -10.94 5.06
N LEU A 29 2.89 -10.78 5.15
CA LEU A 29 3.63 -9.82 4.31
C LEU A 29 3.48 -10.10 2.82
N ILE A 30 3.62 -11.36 2.43
CA ILE A 30 3.56 -11.78 1.03
C ILE A 30 2.17 -11.47 0.47
N ILE A 31 1.12 -11.91 1.14
CA ILE A 31 -0.27 -11.75 0.67
C ILE A 31 -0.63 -10.26 0.62
N VAL A 32 -0.41 -9.53 1.71
CA VAL A 32 -0.81 -8.13 1.81
C VAL A 32 0.04 -7.26 0.89
N GLY A 33 1.35 -7.51 0.82
CA GLY A 33 2.25 -6.84 -0.12
C GLY A 33 1.83 -7.05 -1.57
N LEU A 34 1.45 -8.27 -1.95
CA LEU A 34 0.96 -8.57 -3.29
C LEU A 34 -0.35 -7.84 -3.61
N LEU A 35 -1.30 -7.81 -2.67
CA LEU A 35 -2.57 -7.10 -2.85
C LEU A 35 -2.34 -5.59 -3.02
N ILE A 36 -1.50 -4.99 -2.18
CA ILE A 36 -1.13 -3.57 -2.30
C ILE A 36 -0.44 -3.31 -3.65
N ALA A 37 0.45 -4.20 -4.09
CA ALA A 37 1.14 -4.07 -5.37
C ALA A 37 0.15 -4.05 -6.54
N ILE A 38 -0.77 -5.02 -6.59
CA ILE A 38 -1.78 -5.14 -7.65
C ILE A 38 -2.68 -3.90 -7.67
N MET A 39 -3.21 -3.49 -6.51
CA MET A 39 -4.12 -2.34 -6.42
C MET A 39 -3.43 -1.01 -6.72
N GLY A 40 -2.17 -0.85 -6.29
CA GLY A 40 -1.35 0.33 -6.57
C GLY A 40 -0.98 0.45 -8.06
N PHE A 41 -0.54 -0.63 -8.70
CA PHE A 41 -0.28 -0.59 -10.14
C PHE A 41 -1.54 -0.50 -10.98
N TRP A 42 -2.70 -0.95 -10.50
CA TRP A 42 -3.97 -0.67 -11.18
C TRP A 42 -4.25 0.84 -11.26
N THR A 43 -3.81 1.59 -10.26
CA THR A 43 -3.97 3.04 -10.13
C THR A 43 -2.74 3.81 -10.64
N TYR A 44 -1.90 3.21 -11.49
CA TYR A 44 -0.66 3.78 -12.02
C TYR A 44 -0.74 5.17 -12.66
N LYS A 45 -1.95 5.64 -13.01
CA LYS A 45 -2.16 6.99 -13.52
C LYS A 45 -1.92 8.07 -12.46
N THR A 46 -2.00 7.70 -11.17
CA THR A 46 -1.63 8.56 -10.04
C THR A 46 -0.25 8.16 -9.53
N TRP A 47 0.56 9.14 -9.14
CA TRP A 47 1.89 8.85 -8.61
C TRP A 47 1.82 8.13 -7.26
N GLN A 48 0.75 8.37 -6.48
CA GLN A 48 0.44 7.67 -5.23
C GLN A 48 0.25 6.17 -5.47
N GLY A 49 -0.50 5.80 -6.52
CA GLY A 49 -0.71 4.41 -6.92
C GLY A 49 0.61 3.72 -7.26
N ILE A 50 1.49 4.38 -8.01
CA ILE A 50 2.83 3.85 -8.36
C ILE A 50 3.66 3.60 -7.09
N VAL A 51 3.72 4.58 -6.18
CA VAL A 51 4.48 4.45 -4.92
C VAL A 51 3.93 3.29 -4.08
N ASN A 52 2.60 3.21 -3.93
CA ASN A 52 1.95 2.10 -3.23
C ASN A 52 2.25 0.76 -3.91
N GLY A 53 2.23 0.71 -5.24
CA GLY A 53 2.58 -0.47 -6.04
C GLY A 53 3.99 -0.97 -5.73
N ILE A 54 4.97 -0.07 -5.74
CA ILE A 54 6.37 -0.37 -5.43
C ILE A 54 6.53 -0.83 -3.98
N LEU A 55 5.88 -0.16 -3.02
CA LEU A 55 5.91 -0.54 -1.62
C LEU A 55 5.28 -1.93 -1.39
N GLY A 56 4.21 -2.26 -2.11
CA GLY A 56 3.63 -3.60 -2.11
C GLY A 56 4.59 -4.67 -2.61
N LEU A 57 5.32 -4.40 -3.71
CA LEU A 57 6.36 -5.31 -4.20
C LEU A 57 7.51 -5.46 -3.20
N TRP A 58 7.93 -4.38 -2.56
CA TRP A 58 8.93 -4.42 -1.51
C TRP A 58 8.50 -5.33 -0.35
N LEU A 59 7.24 -5.21 0.11
CA LEU A 59 6.69 -6.07 1.16
C LEU A 59 6.61 -7.54 0.73
N PHE A 60 6.20 -7.79 -0.51
CA PHE A 60 6.17 -9.13 -1.09
C PHE A 60 7.55 -9.80 -1.06
N VAL A 61 8.57 -9.07 -1.55
CA VAL A 61 9.97 -9.55 -1.53
C VAL A 61 10.49 -9.70 -0.10
N SER A 62 10.16 -8.76 0.80
CA SER A 62 10.55 -8.81 2.20
C SER A 62 9.94 -10.01 2.94
N GLY A 63 8.73 -10.40 2.59
CA GLY A 63 8.10 -11.60 3.15
C GLY A 63 8.73 -12.90 2.61
N ALA A 64 9.24 -12.91 1.38
CA ALA A 64 9.96 -14.06 0.81
C ALA A 64 11.37 -14.24 1.39
N ILE A 65 11.98 -13.16 1.91
CA ILE A 65 13.32 -13.18 2.50
C ILE A 65 13.21 -13.06 4.03
N ILE A 66 13.39 -14.16 4.75
CA ILE A 66 13.20 -14.24 6.21
C ILE A 66 14.01 -13.17 6.98
N HIS A 67 15.19 -12.79 6.49
CA HIS A 67 16.03 -11.76 7.14
C HIS A 67 15.51 -10.33 7.01
N LEU A 68 14.53 -10.06 6.13
CA LEU A 68 13.91 -8.75 5.94
C LEU A 68 12.59 -8.60 6.70
N LEU A 69 12.24 -9.60 7.50
CA LEU A 69 11.00 -9.66 8.27
C LEU A 69 11.13 -8.85 9.57
N ALA A 70 11.18 -7.53 9.44
CA ALA A 70 11.26 -6.60 10.56
C ALA A 70 9.88 -5.98 10.86
N PRO A 71 9.41 -5.96 12.12
CA PRO A 71 8.13 -5.33 12.51
C PRO A 71 8.04 -3.86 12.07
N VAL A 72 9.17 -3.17 12.08
CA VAL A 72 9.29 -1.78 11.64
C VAL A 72 8.92 -1.62 10.15
N ASN A 73 9.23 -2.60 9.30
CA ASN A 73 8.85 -2.57 7.88
C ASN A 73 7.33 -2.59 7.70
N PHE A 74 6.61 -3.34 8.55
CA PHE A 74 5.15 -3.37 8.51
C PHE A 74 4.56 -2.01 8.85
N ILE A 75 5.06 -1.38 9.91
CA ILE A 75 4.51 -0.13 10.43
C ILE A 75 4.79 1.02 9.48
N ILE A 76 6.05 1.20 9.04
CA ILE A 76 6.42 2.31 8.16
C ILE A 76 5.71 2.19 6.82
N VAL A 77 5.78 1.01 6.19
CA VAL A 77 5.13 0.82 4.88
C VAL A 77 3.61 0.89 5.01
N GLY A 78 3.03 0.31 6.06
CA GLY A 78 1.60 0.40 6.34
C GLY A 78 1.11 1.84 6.50
N LEU A 79 1.87 2.68 7.21
CA LEU A 79 1.58 4.11 7.36
C LEU A 79 1.63 4.85 6.02
N VAL A 80 2.70 4.66 5.25
CA VAL A 80 2.85 5.33 3.95
C VAL A 80 1.74 4.92 3.00
N VAL A 81 1.44 3.62 2.91
CA VAL A 81 0.37 3.10 2.05
C VAL A 81 -0.98 3.65 2.49
N ALA A 82 -1.29 3.62 3.78
CA ALA A 82 -2.57 4.12 4.29
C ALA A 82 -2.77 5.62 3.99
N LEU A 83 -1.74 6.45 4.20
CA LEU A 83 -1.81 7.89 3.97
C LEU A 83 -1.92 8.23 2.48
N LEU A 84 -1.09 7.61 1.63
CA LEU A 84 -1.13 7.86 0.18
C LEU A 84 -2.42 7.33 -0.44
N ALA A 85 -2.88 6.16 -0.03
CA ALA A 85 -4.14 5.60 -0.50
C ALA A 85 -5.35 6.43 -0.02
N LEU A 86 -5.28 7.02 1.18
CA LEU A 86 -6.32 7.90 1.69
C LEU A 86 -6.36 9.20 0.89
N TRP A 87 -5.20 9.79 0.58
CA TRP A 87 -5.13 10.94 -0.33
C TRP A 87 -5.74 10.59 -1.68
N GLU A 88 -5.31 9.48 -2.28
CA GLU A 88 -5.83 9.03 -3.58
C GLU A 88 -7.34 8.73 -3.55
N ALA A 89 -7.86 8.20 -2.44
CA ALA A 89 -9.29 7.95 -2.28
C ALA A 89 -10.10 9.26 -2.13
N LEU A 90 -9.50 10.30 -1.54
CA LEU A 90 -10.15 11.59 -1.25
C LEU A 90 -9.99 12.63 -2.37
N GLY A 91 -8.91 12.63 -3.15
CA GLY A 91 -8.75 13.45 -4.35
C GLY A 91 -9.07 12.62 -5.60
N HIS A 92 -10.07 12.87 -6.44
CA HIS A 92 -10.32 14.15 -7.12
C HIS A 92 -11.66 14.21 -7.88
N PRO A 93 -12.08 15.45 -8.25
CA PRO A 93 -12.55 15.73 -9.63
C PRO A 93 -11.72 16.72 -10.50
N THR A 94 -10.65 17.38 -10.05
CA THR A 94 -10.23 18.68 -10.67
C THR A 94 -9.24 18.67 -11.85
N GLU A 95 -8.86 17.54 -12.45
CA GLU A 95 -7.93 17.54 -13.61
C GLU A 95 -8.59 17.79 -14.98
N MET A 96 -9.86 18.19 -15.04
CA MET A 96 -10.56 18.52 -16.30
C MET A 96 -10.60 20.02 -16.65
N ARG A 97 -9.58 20.81 -16.28
CA ARG A 97 -9.60 22.28 -16.56
C ARG A 97 -8.31 22.86 -17.15
N HIS A 98 -7.60 22.16 -18.04
CA HIS A 98 -6.51 22.82 -18.80
C HIS A 98 -6.32 22.37 -20.25
N LYS A 99 -7.28 21.65 -20.86
CA LYS A 99 -7.20 21.28 -22.30
C LYS A 99 -8.38 21.77 -23.14
N THR A 100 -8.86 22.98 -22.86
CA THR A 100 -9.74 23.73 -23.77
C THR A 100 -9.26 25.17 -23.84
N ALA A 101 -8.30 25.42 -24.73
CA ALA A 101 -7.99 26.72 -25.31
C ALA A 101 -7.35 26.47 -26.68
#